data_AF-A0A7C5QR19-F1
#
_entry.id   AF-A0A7C5QR19-F1
#
_cell.length_a   1.000
_cell.length_b   1.000
_cell.length_c   1.000
_cell.angle_alpha   90.00
_cell.angle_beta   90.00
_cell.angle_gamma   90.00
#
_symmetry.space_group_name_H-M   'P 1'
#
loop_
_entity.id
_entity.type
_entity.pdbx_description
1 polymer ?
#
loop_
_entity_poly.entity_id
_entity_poly.type
_entity_poly.pdbx_seq_one_letter_code
_entity_poly.pdbx_strand_id
1 'polypeptide(L)'
;MTDELWQRDEPDSPCVKVCVLDRNSGFCLGCLRTGDEIAAWPGMSTDQRRALLADLPARRDLVKPKRRGGRSARASRAPGQ
;
A
#
# COMPACT_ATOMS: atom_id res chain seq x y z
N MET A 1 -29.17 5.84 -24.68
CA MET A 1 -28.02 6.72 -24.44
C MET A 1 -27.98 6.89 -22.93
N THR A 2 -27.29 5.98 -22.25
CA THR A 2 -27.55 5.63 -20.84
C THR A 2 -26.25 5.53 -20.05
N ASP A 3 -25.27 6.37 -20.41
CA ASP A 3 -23.91 6.31 -19.85
C ASP A 3 -23.64 7.41 -18.82
N GLU A 4 -24.60 8.32 -18.57
CA GLU A 4 -24.41 9.45 -17.66
C GLU A 4 -24.78 9.18 -16.19
N LEU A 5 -25.25 7.97 -15.86
CA LEU A 5 -25.93 7.70 -14.58
C LEU A 5 -25.14 6.90 -13.52
N TRP A 6 -23.85 6.61 -13.73
CA TRP A 6 -23.10 5.70 -12.83
C TRP A 6 -21.75 6.24 -12.30
N GLN A 7 -21.49 7.56 -12.37
CA GLN A 7 -20.30 8.12 -11.73
C GLN A 7 -20.49 8.28 -10.22
N ARG A 8 -19.83 7.43 -9.43
CA ARG A 8 -19.60 7.69 -8.01
C ARG A 8 -18.39 8.62 -7.87
N ASP A 9 -18.58 9.79 -7.25
CA ASP A 9 -17.52 10.72 -6.85
C ASP A 9 -16.79 10.18 -5.59
N GLU A 10 -16.33 8.94 -5.63
CA GLU A 10 -15.57 8.33 -4.55
C GLU A 10 -14.13 8.10 -5.03
N PRO A 11 -13.11 8.55 -4.29
CA PRO A 11 -11.72 8.40 -4.69
C PRO A 11 -11.34 6.93 -4.77
N ASP A 12 -10.67 6.56 -5.86
CA ASP A 12 -10.22 5.19 -6.08
C ASP A 12 -9.13 4.78 -5.08
N SER A 13 -8.98 3.48 -4.87
CA SER A 13 -8.04 2.94 -3.89
C SER A 13 -6.63 2.96 -4.46
N PRO A 14 -5.60 3.43 -3.72
CA PRO A 14 -4.21 3.46 -4.19
C PRO A 14 -3.55 2.06 -4.19
N CYS A 15 -4.34 0.99 -4.09
CA CYS A 15 -3.86 -0.37 -3.89
C CYS A 15 -3.38 -1.01 -5.21
N VAL A 16 -2.08 -1.25 -5.32
CA VAL A 16 -1.46 -1.95 -6.47
C VAL A 16 -1.39 -3.48 -6.28
N LYS A 17 -2.18 -4.05 -5.36
CA LYS A 17 -2.21 -5.49 -5.01
C LYS A 17 -0.87 -6.06 -4.52
N VAL A 18 0.04 -5.20 -4.08
CA VAL A 18 1.25 -5.57 -3.34
C VAL A 18 1.00 -5.29 -1.87
N CYS A 19 0.98 -6.35 -1.05
CA CYS A 19 0.76 -6.24 0.40
C CYS A 19 2.00 -6.69 1.17
N VAL A 20 2.99 -5.80 1.23
CA VAL A 20 4.21 -6.01 2.01
C VAL A 20 4.47 -4.75 2.81
N LEU A 21 4.38 -4.83 4.14
CA LEU A 21 4.76 -3.73 5.01
C LEU A 21 6.29 -3.72 5.20
N ASP A 22 6.88 -2.55 5.01
CA ASP A 22 8.24 -2.29 5.42
C ASP A 22 8.34 -2.30 6.95
N ARG A 23 9.32 -3.02 7.47
CA ARG A 23 9.51 -3.16 8.93
C ARG A 23 10.07 -1.90 9.57
N ASN A 24 10.74 -1.06 8.79
CA ASN A 24 11.44 0.12 9.29
C ASN A 24 10.52 1.35 9.30
N SER A 25 9.82 1.59 8.20
CA SER A 25 8.91 2.73 8.03
C SER A 25 7.47 2.43 8.40
N GLY A 26 7.06 1.16 8.47
CA GLY A 26 5.68 0.76 8.78
C GLY A 26 4.68 0.96 7.64
N PHE A 27 5.15 1.42 6.47
CA PHE A 27 4.32 1.62 5.28
C PHE A 27 4.34 0.42 4.34
N CYS A 28 3.26 0.26 3.58
CA CYS A 28 3.17 -0.72 2.50
C CYS A 28 4.09 -0.34 1.33
N LEU A 29 4.91 -1.28 0.88
CA LEU A 29 5.80 -1.10 -0.28
C LEU A 29 5.04 -0.81 -1.59
N GLY A 30 3.76 -1.17 -1.66
CA GLY A 30 2.90 -0.96 -2.83
C GLY A 30 2.15 0.36 -2.79
N CYS A 31 1.27 0.52 -1.81
CA CYS A 31 0.35 1.66 -1.71
C CYS A 31 0.78 2.75 -0.72
N LEU A 32 1.93 2.61 -0.05
CA LEU A 32 2.50 3.59 0.89
C LEU A 32 1.61 3.91 2.11
N ARG A 33 0.52 3.17 2.31
CA ARG A 33 -0.33 3.24 3.50
C ARG A 33 0.22 2.39 4.64
N THR A 34 -0.03 2.80 5.88
CA THR A 34 0.19 1.98 7.07
C THR A 34 -0.85 0.87 7.18
N GLY A 35 -0.60 -0.12 8.04
CA GLY A 35 -1.59 -1.17 8.34
C GLY A 35 -2.91 -0.61 8.88
N ASP A 36 -2.85 0.42 9.72
CA ASP A 36 -4.02 1.06 10.31
C ASP A 36 -4.87 1.79 9.27
N GLU A 37 -4.23 2.56 8.38
CA GLU A 37 -4.90 3.24 7.27
C GLU A 37 -5.54 2.24 6.29
N ILE A 38 -4.91 1.07 6.10
CA ILE A 38 -5.48 0.00 5.29
C ILE A 38 -6.76 -0.55 5.93
N ALA A 39 -6.76 -0.77 7.25
CA ALA A 39 -7.90 -1.27 7.99
C ALA A 39 -9.05 -0.24 8.09
N ALA A 40 -8.72 1.04 8.23
CA ALA A 40 -9.69 2.12 8.38
C ALA A 40 -10.33 2.59 7.04
N TRP A 41 -9.70 2.30 5.89
CA TRP A 41 -10.17 2.72 4.56
C TRP A 41 -11.69 2.55 4.28
N PRO A 42 -12.33 1.39 4.52
CA PRO A 42 -13.77 1.24 4.25
C PRO A 42 -14.64 2.19 5.08
N GLY A 43 -14.18 2.64 6.25
CA GLY A 43 -14.87 3.59 7.11
C GLY A 43 -14.46 5.06 6.92
N MET A 44 -13.45 5.34 6.10
CA MET A 44 -13.02 6.72 5.83
C MET A 44 -14.01 7.45 4.93
N SER A 45 -14.31 8.70 5.29
CA SER A 45 -15.07 9.64 4.46
C SER A 45 -14.30 10.02 3.18
N THR A 46 -15.01 10.47 2.14
CA THR A 46 -14.40 10.91 0.87
C THR A 46 -13.30 11.94 1.05
N ASP A 47 -13.50 12.93 1.93
CA ASP A 47 -12.49 13.94 2.24
C ASP A 47 -11.23 13.33 2.88
N GLN A 48 -11.40 12.45 3.88
CA GLN A 48 -10.29 11.75 4.53
C GLN A 48 -9.50 10.89 3.53
N ARG A 49 -10.18 10.23 2.60
CA ARG A 49 -9.53 9.45 1.54
C ARG A 49 -8.74 10.35 0.59
N ARG A 50 -9.28 11.51 0.19
CA ARG A 50 -8.58 12.49 -0.66
C ARG A 50 -7.35 13.06 0.06
N ALA A 51 -7.48 13.42 1.34
CA ALA A 51 -6.38 13.90 2.16
C ALA A 51 -5.28 12.84 2.31
N LEU A 52 -5.67 11.59 2.59
CA LEU A 52 -4.72 10.48 2.66
C LEU A 52 -3.98 10.31 1.34
N LEU A 53 -4.70 10.28 0.21
CA LEU A 53 -4.12 10.13 -1.13
C LEU A 53 -3.13 11.25 -1.48
N ALA A 54 -3.40 12.49 -1.06
CA ALA A 54 -2.51 13.62 -1.28
C ALA A 54 -1.19 13.50 -0.49
N ASP A 55 -1.19 12.79 0.65
CA ASP A 55 -0.01 12.61 1.50
C ASP A 55 0.90 11.45 1.02
N LEU A 56 0.33 10.41 0.38
CA LEU A 56 1.10 9.23 -0.05
C LEU A 56 2.35 9.53 -0.89
N PRO A 57 2.33 10.45 -1.88
CA PRO A 57 3.51 10.76 -2.69
C PRO A 57 4.71 11.21 -1.85
N ALA A 58 4.47 11.96 -0.76
CA ALA A 58 5.54 12.43 0.13
C ALA A 58 6.18 11.29 0.93
N ARG A 59 5.46 10.18 1.13
CA ARG A 59 5.96 9.00 1.87
C ARG A 59 6.86 8.10 1.03
N ARG A 60 6.91 8.29 -0.28
CA ARG A 60 7.71 7.46 -1.21
C ARG A 60 9.17 7.34 -0.76
N ASP A 61 9.78 8.44 -0.33
CA ASP A 61 11.19 8.47 0.06
C ASP A 61 11.47 7.78 1.41
N LEU A 62 10.43 7.59 2.23
CA LEU A 62 10.51 6.86 3.51
C LEU A 62 10.52 5.35 3.31
N VAL A 63 10.05 4.89 2.14
CA VAL A 63 9.91 3.47 1.82
C VAL A 63 11.04 3.02 0.91
N LYS A 64 12.03 2.35 1.49
CA LYS A 64 13.12 1.73 0.73
C LYS A 64 12.84 0.24 0.55
N PRO A 65 12.42 -0.23 -0.63
CA PRO A 65 12.14 -1.65 -0.83
C PRO A 65 13.45 -2.45 -0.72
N LYS A 66 13.69 -3.01 0.46
CA LYS A 66 14.78 -3.98 0.65
C LYS A 66 14.33 -5.30 0.04
N ARG A 67 15.02 -5.75 -1.01
CA ARG A 67 14.78 -7.08 -1.57
C ARG A 67 14.99 -8.12 -0.46
N ARG A 68 13.92 -8.74 0.05
CA ARG A 68 14.06 -9.91 0.92
C ARG A 68 14.71 -11.00 0.07
N GLY A 69 15.86 -11.49 0.54
CA GLY A 69 16.79 -12.36 -0.19
C GLY A 69 16.17 -13.25 -1.27
N GLY A 70 16.81 -13.23 -2.44
CA GLY A 70 16.39 -14.02 -3.61
C GLY A 70 16.54 -15.52 -3.41
N ARG A 71 16.23 -16.30 -4.45
CA ARG A 71 16.36 -17.76 -4.44
C ARG A 71 17.76 -18.22 -3.97
N SER A 72 18.82 -17.51 -4.36
CA SER A 72 20.19 -17.80 -3.94
C SER A 72 20.38 -17.67 -2.43
N ALA A 73 19.81 -16.63 -1.80
CA ALA A 73 19.89 -16.47 -0.34
C ALA A 73 19.10 -17.55 0.41
N ARG A 74 18.06 -18.13 -0.20
CA ARG A 74 17.36 -19.30 0.36
C ARG A 74 18.17 -20.59 0.21
N ALA A 75 18.82 -20.79 -0.93
CA ALA A 75 19.66 -21.97 -1.19
C ALA A 75 20.85 -22.07 -0.22
N SER A 76 21.37 -20.92 0.24
CA SER A 76 22.46 -20.87 1.23
C SER A 76 22.00 -21.02 2.69
N ARG A 77 20.69 -20.99 2.97
CA ARG A 77 20.17 -21.30 4.32
C ARG A 77 20.08 -22.81 4.42
N ALA A 78 21.01 -23.43 5.14
CA ALA A 78 20.88 -24.84 5.49
C ALA A 78 19.49 -25.10 6.14
N PRO A 79 18.78 -26.17 5.79
CA PRO A 79 17.57 -26.55 6.52
C PRO A 79 17.95 -26.73 7.98
N GLY A 80 17.29 -25.99 8.87
CA GLY A 80 17.53 -26.05 10.31
C GLY A 80 17.17 -27.44 10.86
N GLN A 81 18.03 -27.93 11.74
CA GLN A 81 17.94 -29.16 12.52
C GLN A 81 16.73 -29.13 13.45
#